data_AF-A0A7G7SWW8-F1
#
_entry.id   AF-A0A7G7SWW8-F1
#
_cell.length_a   1.000
_cell.length_b   1.000
_cell.length_c   1.000
_cell.angle_alpha   90.00
_cell.angle_beta   90.00
_cell.angle_gamma   90.00
#
_symmetry.space_group_name_H-M   'P 1'
#
loop_
_entity.id
_entity.type
_entity.pdbx_description
1 polymer ?
#
loop_
_entity_poly.entity_id
_entity_poly.type
_entity_poly.pdbx_seq_one_letter_code
_entity_poly.pdbx_strand_id
1 'polypeptide(L)'
;MSNPDDLTRPERYTEHHHARVLRKRMDADRRRHGNCCICACRDTTLGIVHCRGQEERQKGACSWDKKQPVFRFDPNTLEKYRDAA
;
A
#
# COMPACT_ATOMS: atom_id res chain seq x y z
N MET A 1 -18.04 0.60 16.83
CA MET A 1 -17.81 1.12 15.46
C MET A 1 -18.91 2.12 15.20
N SER A 2 -18.60 3.42 15.16
CA SER A 2 -19.60 4.47 14.98
C SER A 2 -20.25 4.36 13.59
N ASN A 3 -21.56 4.56 13.52
CA ASN A 3 -22.29 4.48 12.25
C ASN A 3 -21.84 5.69 11.40
N PRO A 4 -21.44 5.53 10.12
CA PRO A 4 -21.00 6.67 9.29
C PRO A 4 -22.08 7.75 9.08
N ASP A 5 -23.33 7.46 9.42
CA ASP A 5 -24.43 8.43 9.47
C ASP A 5 -24.49 9.29 10.73
N ASP A 6 -23.80 8.91 11.81
CA ASP A 6 -23.73 9.67 13.06
C ASP A 6 -22.75 10.86 12.97
N LEU A 7 -21.97 10.94 11.89
CA LEU A 7 -20.97 11.98 11.70
C LEU A 7 -21.62 13.29 11.26
N THR A 8 -21.19 14.38 11.89
CA THR A 8 -21.53 15.73 11.43
C THR A 8 -20.95 15.97 10.03
N ARG A 9 -21.53 16.93 9.29
CA ARG A 9 -21.06 17.27 7.94
C ARG A 9 -19.54 17.59 7.89
N PRO A 10 -18.95 18.35 8.85
CA PRO A 10 -17.51 18.59 8.88
C PRO A 10 -16.67 17.32 9.10
N GLU A 11 -17.13 16.40 9.95
CA GLU A 11 -16.42 15.14 10.24
C GLU A 11 -16.42 14.23 9.01
N ARG A 12 -17.56 14.06 8.32
CA ARG A 12 -17.62 13.32 7.06
C ARG A 12 -16.71 13.90 5.99
N TYR A 13 -16.67 15.23 5.85
CA TYR A 13 -15.78 15.88 4.91
C TYR A 13 -14.31 15.55 5.21
N THR A 14 -13.91 15.62 6.48
CA THR A 14 -12.55 15.32 6.93
C THR A 14 -12.20 13.86 6.66
N GLU A 15 -13.08 12.91 6.99
CA GLU A 15 -12.85 11.48 6.70
C GLU A 15 -12.71 11.20 5.20
N HIS A 16 -13.62 11.73 4.38
CA HIS A 16 -13.53 11.59 2.93
C HIS A 16 -12.26 12.22 2.36
N HIS A 17 -11.85 13.38 2.90
CA HIS A 17 -10.61 14.04 2.52
C HIS A 17 -9.40 13.16 2.83
N HIS A 18 -9.33 12.61 4.05
CA HIS A 18 -8.25 11.72 4.49
C HIS A 18 -8.19 10.45 3.64
N ALA A 19 -9.33 9.78 3.42
CA ALA A 19 -9.41 8.60 2.56
C ALA A 19 -8.93 8.89 1.12
N ARG A 20 -9.27 10.06 0.58
CA ARG A 20 -8.82 10.50 -0.75
C ARG A 20 -7.30 10.72 -0.79
N VAL A 21 -6.72 11.35 0.22
CA VAL A 21 -5.27 11.58 0.31
C VAL A 21 -4.52 10.24 0.42
N LEU A 22 -4.99 9.33 1.28
CA LEU A 22 -4.45 7.98 1.42
C LEU A 22 -4.42 7.25 0.08
N ARG A 23 -5.54 7.26 -0.65
CA ARG A 23 -5.62 6.59 -1.96
C ARG A 23 -4.65 7.20 -2.98
N LYS A 24 -4.55 8.53 -3.04
CA LYS A 24 -3.59 9.21 -3.93
C LYS A 24 -2.15 8.79 -3.64
N ARG A 25 -1.75 8.71 -2.36
CA ARG A 25 -0.41 8.29 -1.94
C ARG A 25 -0.13 6.85 -2.30
N MET A 26 -1.06 5.94 -1.99
CA MET A 26 -0.96 4.54 -2.35
C MET A 26 -0.85 4.34 -3.87
N ASP A 27 -1.66 5.06 -4.66
CA ASP A 27 -1.59 4.98 -6.13
C ASP A 27 -0.26 5.49 -6.68
N ALA A 28 0.33 6.53 -6.08
CA ALA A 28 1.66 7.01 -6.45
C ALA A 28 2.74 5.95 -6.20
N ASP A 29 2.72 5.29 -5.06
CA ASP A 29 3.65 4.20 -4.72
C ASP A 29 3.47 2.98 -5.63
N ARG A 30 2.22 2.61 -5.95
CA ARG A 30 1.93 1.52 -6.88
C ARG A 30 2.48 1.80 -8.28
N ARG A 31 2.45 3.05 -8.76
CA ARG A 31 3.07 3.41 -10.05
C ARG A 31 4.58 3.24 -10.04
N ARG A 32 5.25 3.53 -8.91
CA ARG A 32 6.71 3.42 -8.77
C ARG A 32 7.17 1.98 -8.58
N HIS A 33 6.54 1.25 -7.66
CA HIS A 33 7.02 -0.03 -7.14
C HIS A 33 6.11 -1.21 -7.48
N GLY A 34 5.04 -1.01 -8.24
CA GLY A 34 4.00 -2.01 -8.47
C GLY A 34 3.29 -2.42 -7.19
N ASN A 35 2.70 -3.62 -7.18
CA ASN A 35 2.04 -4.16 -5.98
C ASN A 35 3.02 -4.55 -4.86
N CYS A 36 4.34 -4.51 -5.09
CA CYS A 36 5.32 -4.82 -4.03
C CYS A 36 5.25 -3.83 -2.86
N CYS A 37 4.84 -2.58 -3.08
CA CYS A 37 4.75 -1.57 -2.01
C CYS A 37 3.73 -1.89 -0.90
N ILE A 38 2.78 -2.79 -1.16
CA ILE A 38 1.72 -3.23 -0.24
C ILE A 38 1.86 -4.71 0.16
N CYS A 39 2.99 -5.33 -0.19
CA CYS A 39 3.25 -6.74 0.06
C CYS A 39 4.00 -6.94 1.39
N ALA A 40 3.62 -7.94 2.19
CA ALA A 40 4.30 -8.31 3.43
C ALA A 40 5.63 -9.05 3.19
N CYS A 41 5.80 -9.63 1.99
CA CYS A 41 6.99 -10.35 1.57
C CYS A 41 7.98 -9.47 0.79
N ARG A 42 7.86 -8.15 0.90
CA ARG A 42 8.75 -7.19 0.24
C ARG A 42 10.06 -7.05 1.00
N ASP A 43 11.10 -6.69 0.26
CA ASP A 43 12.38 -6.22 0.79
C ASP A 43 12.82 -4.98 0.02
N THR A 44 13.81 -4.26 0.53
CA THR A 44 14.33 -3.05 -0.11
C THR A 44 15.85 -3.02 -0.06
N THR A 45 16.46 -3.20 -1.23
CA THR A 45 17.91 -3.12 -1.41
C THR A 45 18.23 -1.91 -2.27
N LEU A 46 19.10 -1.01 -1.79
CA LEU A 46 19.55 0.19 -2.51
C LEU A 46 18.38 1.07 -3.06
N GLY A 47 17.28 1.15 -2.31
CA GLY A 47 16.08 1.91 -2.70
C GLY A 47 15.17 1.21 -3.72
N ILE A 48 15.49 -0.02 -4.12
CA ILE A 48 14.68 -0.83 -5.03
C ILE A 48 13.81 -1.79 -4.22
N VAL A 49 12.51 -1.79 -4.48
CA VAL A 49 11.55 -2.68 -3.80
C VAL A 49 11.36 -3.96 -4.62
N HIS A 50 11.63 -5.12 -4.01
CA HIS A 50 11.55 -6.43 -4.65
C HIS A 50 11.00 -7.50 -3.70
N CYS A 51 10.78 -8.71 -4.20
CA CYS A 51 10.43 -9.85 -3.36
C CYS A 51 11.62 -10.26 -2.48
N ARG A 52 11.34 -10.67 -1.24
CA ARG A 52 12.36 -11.17 -0.31
C ARG A 52 13.14 -12.33 -0.91
N GLY A 53 14.47 -12.21 -0.92
CA GLY A 53 15.39 -13.22 -1.47
C GLY A 53 15.37 -13.36 -2.99
N GLN A 54 14.75 -12.43 -3.72
CA GLN A 54 14.63 -12.45 -5.18
C GLN A 54 14.67 -10.98 -5.69
N GLU A 55 15.86 -10.42 -5.85
CA GLU A 55 16.08 -9.00 -6.20
C GLU A 55 15.61 -8.64 -7.61
N GLU A 56 15.61 -9.62 -8.51
CA GLU A 56 15.12 -9.52 -9.87
C GLU A 56 13.58 -9.43 -9.93
N ARG A 57 12.89 -9.84 -8.87
CA ARG A 57 11.43 -9.86 -8.78
C ARG A 57 10.89 -8.53 -8.29
N GLN A 58 10.78 -7.57 -9.21
CA GLN A 58 10.27 -6.23 -8.96
C GLN A 58 8.84 -6.03 -9.49
N LYS A 59 8.19 -4.94 -9.07
CA LYS A 59 6.90 -4.46 -9.61
C LYS A 59 5.76 -5.49 -9.64
N GLY A 60 5.74 -6.41 -8.67
CA GLY A 60 4.70 -7.43 -8.57
C GLY A 60 4.99 -8.69 -9.39
N ALA A 61 6.26 -9.00 -9.65
CA ALA A 61 6.71 -10.21 -10.36
C ALA A 61 5.96 -11.50 -10.00
N CYS A 62 5.66 -11.65 -8.71
CA CYS A 62 4.91 -12.76 -8.15
C CYS A 62 3.53 -13.05 -8.75
N SER A 63 2.89 -12.08 -9.41
CA SER A 63 1.59 -12.32 -10.05
C SER A 63 1.71 -13.09 -11.36
N TRP A 64 2.84 -12.99 -12.06
CA TRP A 64 3.02 -13.58 -13.39
C TRP A 64 3.96 -14.78 -13.42
N ASP A 65 4.96 -14.85 -12.54
CA ASP A 65 5.89 -15.99 -12.48
C ASP A 65 5.41 -17.16 -11.61
N LYS A 66 4.42 -16.94 -10.73
CA LYS A 66 3.89 -17.89 -9.75
C LYS A 66 4.95 -18.54 -8.84
N LYS A 67 6.13 -17.94 -8.70
CA LYS A 67 7.21 -18.40 -7.80
C LYS A 67 7.00 -17.89 -6.38
N GLN A 68 7.60 -18.58 -5.40
CA GLN A 68 7.61 -18.12 -4.00
C GLN A 68 8.64 -17.00 -3.79
N PRO A 69 8.40 -16.03 -2.88
CA PRO A 69 7.14 -15.81 -2.17
C PRO A 69 6.02 -15.30 -3.11
N VAL A 70 4.80 -15.76 -2.88
CA VAL A 70 3.58 -15.22 -3.50
C VAL A 70 3.13 -13.92 -2.83
N PHE A 71 2.35 -13.10 -3.54
CA PHE A 71 1.81 -11.87 -2.99
C PHE A 71 1.03 -12.14 -1.68
N ARG A 72 1.34 -11.38 -0.64
CA ARG A 72 0.60 -11.34 0.62
C ARG A 72 0.36 -9.89 0.98
N PHE A 73 -0.89 -9.50 1.14
CA PHE A 73 -1.22 -8.15 1.59
C PHE A 73 -0.65 -7.90 2.99
N ASP A 74 0.03 -6.78 3.17
CA ASP A 74 0.52 -6.33 4.46
C ASP A 74 -0.62 -5.62 5.21
N PRO A 75 -1.11 -6.15 6.35
CA PRO A 75 -2.25 -5.56 7.06
C PRO A 75 -1.97 -4.13 7.54
N ASN A 76 -0.70 -3.78 7.72
CA ASN A 76 -0.28 -2.45 8.18
C ASN A 76 0.01 -1.50 7.00
N THR A 77 -0.32 -1.89 5.76
CA THR A 77 -0.11 -1.07 4.55
C THR A 77 -0.67 0.34 4.69
N LEU A 78 -1.85 0.49 5.29
CA LEU A 78 -2.52 1.78 5.39
C LEU A 78 -1.80 2.74 6.36
N GLU A 79 -1.11 2.21 7.38
CA GLU A 79 -0.37 3.02 8.34
C GLU A 79 0.77 3.78 7.67
N LYS A 80 1.44 3.15 6.70
CA LYS A 80 2.47 3.78 5.86
C LYS A 80 2.01 5.10 5.22
N TYR A 81 0.73 5.21 4.87
CA TYR A 81 0.20 6.35 4.12
C TYR A 81 -0.50 7.40 4.99
N ARG A 82 -0.79 7.07 6.27
CA ARG A 82 -1.48 7.96 7.21
C ARG A 82 -0.70 9.24 7.47
N ASP A 83 0.60 9.12 7.73
CA ASP A 83 1.44 10.24 8.20
C ASP A 83 2.66 10.51 7.32
N ALA A 84 2.43 10.93 6.08
CA ALA A 84 3.40 11.85 5.46
C ALA A 84 2.95 13.26 5.83
N ALA A 85 3.52 13.80 6.90
CA ALA A 85 3.38 15.20 7.30
C ALA A 85 3.81 16.13 6.15
#